data_AF-A0A139I8H3-F1
#
_entry.id   AF-A0A139I8H3-F1
#
_cell.length_a   1.000
_cell.length_b   1.000
_cell.length_c   1.000
_cell.angle_alpha   90.00
_cell.angle_beta   90.00
_cell.angle_gamma   90.00
#
_symmetry.space_group_name_H-M   'P 1'
#
loop_
_entity.id
_entity.type
_entity.pdbx_description
1 polymer ?
#
loop_
_entity_poly.entity_id
_entity_poly.type
_entity_poly.pdbx_seq_one_letter_code
_entity_poly.pdbx_strand_id
1 'polypeptide(L)'
;MLMISSITLTISPRLLSFAISLYFATTSLATSWHITSLTSSCESLSSCKYSFTVIGNSIPRYPGFQASCSALITPGDTTFRACQIETTSDTLRAGGVSGVKSVEGYVKLEEGGGNGDVSVRVEFDVGGGKIEVWEGGKMVEKEELEGGKRGFDVDVKMVETEPV
;
A
#
# COMPACT_ATOMS: atom_id res chain seq x y z
N MET A 1 -86.39 -12.68 -17.72
CA MET A 1 -85.46 -12.70 -18.86
C MET A 1 -84.05 -12.67 -18.28
N LEU A 2 -83.19 -13.51 -18.86
CA LEU A 2 -81.88 -13.95 -18.41
C LEU A 2 -80.87 -12.87 -17.92
N MET A 3 -79.89 -13.34 -17.13
CA MET A 3 -78.42 -13.17 -17.28
C MET A 3 -77.61 -12.38 -16.22
N ILE A 4 -76.56 -13.09 -15.73
CA ILE A 4 -75.20 -12.63 -15.32
C ILE A 4 -75.13 -12.04 -13.89
N SER A 5 -74.61 -12.71 -12.84
CA SER A 5 -73.35 -13.44 -12.62
C SER A 5 -72.08 -12.61 -12.81
N SER A 6 -71.47 -12.10 -11.74
CA SER A 6 -70.01 -12.07 -11.57
C SER A 6 -69.63 -11.56 -10.17
N ILE A 7 -68.89 -12.39 -9.44
CA ILE A 7 -68.24 -12.10 -8.17
C ILE A 7 -66.91 -11.44 -8.49
N THR A 8 -66.71 -10.19 -8.08
CA THR A 8 -65.41 -9.51 -8.19
C THR A 8 -64.59 -9.77 -6.93
N LEU A 9 -63.62 -10.69 -7.05
CA LEU A 9 -62.56 -10.92 -6.07
C LEU A 9 -61.64 -9.69 -5.99
N THR A 10 -61.63 -8.99 -4.86
CA THR A 10 -60.62 -7.97 -4.57
C THR A 10 -59.36 -8.65 -4.04
N ILE A 11 -58.40 -8.83 -4.94
CA ILE A 11 -57.06 -9.31 -4.61
C ILE A 11 -56.30 -8.18 -3.91
N SER A 12 -56.07 -8.33 -2.61
CA SER A 12 -55.21 -7.45 -1.82
C SER A 12 -53.77 -7.53 -2.35
N PRO A 13 -53.12 -6.44 -2.75
CA PRO A 13 -51.73 -6.47 -3.16
C PRO A 13 -50.87 -6.66 -1.90
N ARG A 14 -50.33 -7.86 -1.71
CA ARG A 14 -49.27 -8.10 -0.74
C ARG A 14 -48.06 -7.25 -1.14
N LEU A 15 -47.60 -6.46 -0.18
CA LEU A 15 -46.36 -5.70 -0.18
C LEU A 15 -45.18 -6.57 -0.66
N LEU A 16 -44.68 -6.32 -1.87
CA LEU A 16 -43.30 -6.63 -2.23
C LEU A 16 -42.49 -5.35 -2.08
N SER A 17 -42.04 -5.08 -0.86
CA SER A 17 -40.90 -4.18 -0.65
C SER A 17 -39.66 -4.88 -1.19
N PHE A 18 -39.28 -4.55 -2.41
CA PHE A 18 -37.94 -4.84 -2.92
C PHE A 18 -36.94 -4.02 -2.10
N ALA A 19 -36.34 -4.65 -1.10
CA ALA A 19 -35.13 -4.13 -0.48
C ALA A 19 -34.03 -4.17 -1.54
N ILE A 20 -33.79 -3.03 -2.19
CA ILE A 20 -32.59 -2.82 -3.00
C ILE A 20 -31.46 -2.70 -1.97
N SER A 21 -30.81 -3.82 -1.68
CA SER A 21 -29.52 -3.82 -1.01
C SER A 21 -28.54 -3.09 -1.93
N LEU A 22 -28.31 -1.80 -1.69
CA LEU A 22 -27.13 -1.13 -2.20
C LEU A 22 -25.93 -1.85 -1.58
N TYR A 23 -25.35 -2.79 -2.34
CA TYR A 23 -23.98 -3.18 -2.13
C TYR A 23 -23.15 -1.93 -2.42
N PHE A 24 -22.80 -1.20 -1.36
CA PHE A 24 -21.64 -0.34 -1.43
C PHE A 24 -20.47 -1.27 -1.71
N ALA A 25 -20.05 -1.35 -2.98
CA ALA A 25 -18.71 -1.77 -3.28
C ALA A 25 -17.82 -0.75 -2.59
N THR A 26 -17.38 -1.06 -1.38
CA THR A 26 -16.18 -0.45 -0.83
C THR A 26 -15.08 -0.84 -1.80
N THR A 27 -14.85 0.00 -2.81
CA THR A 27 -13.60 -0.02 -3.54
C THR A 27 -12.54 0.22 -2.49
N SER A 28 -11.97 -0.86 -1.95
CA SER A 28 -10.69 -0.76 -1.27
C SER A 28 -9.79 -0.14 -2.33
N LEU A 29 -9.46 1.14 -2.17
CA LEU A 29 -8.35 1.72 -2.91
C LEU A 29 -7.16 0.87 -2.49
N ALA A 30 -6.84 -0.15 -3.30
CA ALA A 30 -5.60 -0.91 -3.14
C ALA A 30 -4.52 0.15 -3.26
N THR A 31 -3.94 0.48 -2.12
CA THR A 31 -2.85 1.42 -2.06
C THR A 31 -1.63 0.56 -2.35
N SER A 32 -0.92 0.90 -3.41
CA SER A 32 0.34 0.28 -3.75
C SER A 32 1.41 1.36 -3.83
N TRP A 33 2.64 0.99 -3.49
CA TRP A 33 3.82 1.80 -3.74
C TRP A 33 4.66 1.14 -4.83
N HIS A 34 5.30 1.96 -5.64
CA HIS A 34 6.14 1.49 -6.73
C HIS A 34 7.62 1.52 -6.32
N ILE A 35 8.30 0.38 -6.38
CA ILE A 35 9.73 0.26 -6.13
C ILE A 35 10.45 0.30 -7.47
N THR A 36 11.46 1.15 -7.59
CA THR A 36 12.29 1.31 -8.78
C THR A 36 13.77 1.30 -8.43
N SER A 37 14.61 1.13 -9.47
CA SER A 37 16.07 1.23 -9.35
C SER A 37 16.64 0.28 -8.28
N LEU A 38 15.96 -0.83 -8.01
CA LEU A 38 16.42 -1.82 -7.07
C LEU A 38 17.71 -2.45 -7.59
N THR A 39 18.74 -2.33 -6.78
CA THR A 39 20.06 -2.90 -7.03
C THR A 39 20.54 -3.52 -5.74
N SER A 40 21.22 -4.65 -5.87
CA SER A 40 21.89 -5.27 -4.73
C SER A 40 23.20 -5.91 -5.18
N SER A 41 24.14 -6.03 -4.26
CA SER A 41 25.39 -6.74 -4.50
C SER A 41 26.01 -7.16 -3.18
N CYS A 42 26.59 -8.35 -3.14
CA CYS A 42 27.35 -8.85 -2.00
C CYS A 42 28.81 -9.02 -2.41
N GLU A 43 29.70 -8.26 -1.79
CA GLU A 43 31.15 -8.37 -2.02
C GLU A 43 31.73 -9.60 -1.28
N SER A 44 31.07 -10.02 -0.20
CA SER A 44 31.39 -11.23 0.58
C SER A 44 30.15 -11.72 1.32
N LEU A 45 30.24 -12.90 1.95
CA LEU A 45 29.19 -13.43 2.83
C LEU A 45 28.94 -12.57 4.10
N SER A 46 29.75 -11.54 4.34
CA SER A 46 29.62 -10.63 5.48
C SER A 46 29.30 -9.18 5.09
N SER A 47 29.24 -8.86 3.80
CA SER A 47 29.03 -7.49 3.34
C SER A 47 28.23 -7.46 2.05
N CYS A 48 26.98 -7.05 2.17
CA CYS A 48 26.09 -6.74 1.08
C CYS A 48 25.69 -5.27 1.11
N LYS A 49 25.28 -4.76 -0.05
CA LYS A 49 24.66 -3.46 -0.19
C LYS A 49 23.42 -3.56 -1.05
N TYR A 50 22.47 -2.68 -0.79
CA TYR A 50 21.32 -2.47 -1.64
C TYR A 50 21.07 -0.97 -1.86
N SER A 51 20.34 -0.67 -2.92
CA SER A 51 19.73 0.64 -3.16
C SER A 51 18.42 0.45 -3.89
N PHE A 52 17.40 1.24 -3.54
CA PHE A 52 16.13 1.32 -4.28
C PHE A 52 15.44 2.66 -4.03
N THR A 53 14.47 3.00 -4.87
CA THR A 53 13.60 4.16 -4.71
C THR A 53 12.16 3.69 -4.56
N VAL A 54 11.46 4.17 -3.53
CA VAL A 54 10.03 3.97 -3.34
C VAL A 54 9.26 5.22 -3.76
N ILE A 55 8.18 5.00 -4.51
CA ILE A 55 7.28 6.05 -4.99
C ILE A 55 5.87 5.72 -4.53
N GLY A 56 5.32 6.56 -3.66
CA GLY A 56 3.92 6.53 -3.28
C GLY A 56 3.12 7.56 -4.05
N ASN A 57 2.07 7.13 -4.75
CA ASN A 57 1.17 8.06 -5.43
C ASN A 57 0.29 8.82 -4.43
N SER A 58 -0.05 10.06 -4.76
CA SER A 58 -1.04 10.82 -3.99
C SER A 58 -2.42 10.19 -4.16
N ILE A 59 -3.11 9.98 -3.05
CA ILE A 59 -4.47 9.43 -2.98
C ILE A 59 -5.32 10.36 -2.12
N PRO A 60 -6.67 10.30 -2.17
CA PRO A 60 -7.57 11.31 -1.57
C PRO A 60 -7.41 11.64 -0.07
N ARG A 61 -6.52 10.97 0.66
CA ARG A 61 -6.17 11.24 2.06
C ARG A 61 -4.66 11.38 2.31
N TYR A 62 -3.79 10.84 1.46
CA TYR A 62 -2.35 10.78 1.71
C TYR A 62 -1.57 11.50 0.62
N PRO A 63 -0.54 12.28 0.99
CA PRO A 63 0.32 12.93 0.01
C PRO A 63 1.10 11.89 -0.80
N GLY A 64 1.46 12.26 -2.03
CA GLY A 64 2.44 11.48 -2.77
C GLY A 64 3.83 11.68 -2.17
N PHE A 65 4.71 10.70 -2.31
CA PHE A 65 6.08 10.79 -1.83
C PHE A 65 7.05 10.00 -2.71
N GLN A 66 8.31 10.40 -2.64
CA GLN A 66 9.43 9.65 -3.19
C GLN A 66 10.55 9.61 -2.15
N ALA A 67 11.12 8.42 -1.92
CA ALA A 67 12.25 8.25 -1.03
C ALA A 67 13.26 7.25 -1.58
N SER A 68 14.54 7.54 -1.36
CA SER A 68 15.66 6.68 -1.73
C SER A 68 16.24 5.97 -0.52
N CYS A 69 16.33 4.65 -0.60
CA CYS A 69 16.78 3.77 0.46
C CYS A 69 18.09 3.10 0.03
N SER A 70 19.11 3.12 0.88
CA SER A 70 20.35 2.39 0.64
C SER A 70 21.04 2.04 1.96
N ALA A 71 21.71 0.89 2.01
CA ALA A 71 22.46 0.48 3.19
C ALA A 71 23.55 -0.54 2.85
N LEU A 72 24.56 -0.61 3.72
CA LEU A 72 25.44 -1.75 3.88
C LEU A 72 24.86 -2.66 4.97
N ILE A 73 24.76 -3.95 4.69
CA ILE A 73 24.12 -4.94 5.54
C ILE A 73 24.89 -6.27 5.55
N THR A 74 24.65 -7.08 6.58
CA THR A 74 24.95 -8.50 6.53
C THR A 74 23.81 -9.25 5.83
N PRO A 75 24.07 -10.41 5.18
CA PRO A 75 23.00 -11.26 4.68
C PRO A 75 21.95 -11.56 5.76
N GLY A 76 20.68 -11.56 5.36
CA GLY A 76 19.55 -11.77 6.26
C GLY A 76 19.17 -10.59 7.17
N ASP A 77 19.86 -9.43 7.09
CA ASP A 77 19.43 -8.23 7.82
C ASP A 77 18.03 -7.77 7.37
N THR A 78 17.14 -7.57 8.34
CA THR A 78 15.74 -7.14 8.19
C THR A 78 15.46 -5.87 8.98
N THR A 79 16.51 -5.17 9.41
CA THR A 79 16.39 -3.94 10.18
C THR A 79 15.91 -2.82 9.27
N PHE A 80 14.77 -2.21 9.61
CA PHE A 80 14.32 -0.97 8.96
C PHE A 80 15.35 0.13 9.14
N ARG A 81 15.68 0.80 8.04
CA ARG A 81 16.62 1.92 8.03
C ARG A 81 15.97 3.10 7.35
N ALA A 82 16.25 4.28 7.89
CA ALA A 82 15.75 5.54 7.34
C ALA A 82 16.16 5.70 5.88
N CYS A 83 15.17 6.01 5.05
CA CYS A 83 15.34 6.41 3.67
C CYS A 83 15.33 7.93 3.58
N GLN A 84 16.02 8.46 2.58
CA GLN A 84 16.03 9.88 2.30
C GLN A 84 14.76 10.25 1.52
N ILE A 85 13.87 11.03 2.13
CA ILE A 85 12.71 11.61 1.45
C ILE A 85 13.20 12.70 0.48
N GLU A 86 12.90 12.56 -0.79
CA GLU A 86 13.35 13.47 -1.85
C GLU A 86 12.26 14.49 -2.20
N THR A 87 11.03 14.04 -2.33
CA THR A 87 9.89 14.89 -2.67
C THR A 87 8.62 14.43 -1.97
N THR A 88 7.75 15.39 -1.69
CA THR A 88 6.38 15.17 -1.21
C THR A 88 5.43 16.02 -2.04
N SER A 89 4.36 15.43 -2.59
CA SER A 89 3.35 16.13 -3.38
C SER A 89 2.12 16.44 -2.52
N ASP A 90 1.90 17.73 -2.25
CA ASP A 90 0.73 18.29 -1.55
C ASP A 90 -0.47 18.45 -2.50
N THR A 91 -0.95 17.36 -3.10
CA THR A 91 -2.18 17.44 -3.92
C THR A 91 -3.43 17.32 -3.03
N LEU A 92 -3.98 18.48 -2.68
CA LEU A 92 -5.31 18.76 -2.10
C LEU A 92 -5.63 18.08 -0.76
N ARG A 93 -5.35 18.83 0.31
CA ARG A 93 -5.61 18.55 1.73
C ARG A 93 -7.10 18.63 2.09
N ALA A 94 -7.92 17.73 1.56
CA ALA A 94 -9.33 17.63 2.00
C ALA A 94 -9.51 16.81 3.29
N GLY A 95 -8.44 16.16 3.82
CA GLY A 95 -8.60 15.09 4.82
C GLY A 95 -7.55 14.96 5.94
N GLY A 96 -6.73 15.97 6.21
CA GLY A 96 -6.02 16.06 7.52
C GLY A 96 -4.63 15.45 7.66
N VAL A 97 -4.08 14.73 6.67
CA VAL A 97 -2.67 14.31 6.72
C VAL A 97 -1.75 15.51 6.45
N SER A 98 -0.88 15.82 7.41
CA SER A 98 0.00 16.99 7.39
C SER A 98 1.25 16.74 6.52
N GLY A 99 1.67 15.48 6.39
CA GLY A 99 2.81 15.09 5.55
C GLY A 99 3.31 13.66 5.81
N VAL A 100 4.35 13.29 5.08
CA VAL A 100 5.15 12.09 5.37
C VAL A 100 6.19 12.45 6.42
N LYS A 101 6.17 11.74 7.55
CA LYS A 101 7.09 11.95 8.67
C LYS A 101 8.39 11.19 8.49
N SER A 102 8.30 9.92 8.10
CA SER A 102 9.47 9.07 7.83
C SER A 102 9.15 8.04 6.76
N VAL A 103 10.20 7.62 6.05
CA VAL A 103 10.18 6.44 5.19
C VAL A 103 11.36 5.60 5.61
N GLU A 104 11.13 4.32 5.83
CA GLU A 104 12.15 3.35 6.18
C GLU A 104 12.02 2.12 5.31
N GLY A 105 13.12 1.41 5.08
CA GLY A 105 13.05 0.18 4.32
C GLY A 105 14.26 -0.71 4.51
N TYR A 106 14.13 -1.95 4.05
CA TYR A 106 15.23 -2.89 3.96
C TYR A 106 15.09 -3.78 2.72
N VAL A 107 16.21 -4.39 2.33
CA VAL A 107 16.24 -5.52 1.39
C VAL A 107 16.93 -6.67 2.08
N LYS A 108 16.18 -7.74 2.38
CA LYS A 108 16.75 -8.97 2.91
C LYS A 108 17.39 -9.72 1.75
N LEU A 109 18.71 -9.81 1.78
CA LEU A 109 19.48 -10.58 0.81
C LEU A 109 19.85 -11.93 1.42
N GLU A 110 19.49 -13.02 0.73
CA GLU A 110 19.83 -14.37 1.17
C GLU A 110 21.33 -14.65 0.93
N GLU A 111 21.89 -15.50 1.79
CA GLU A 111 23.27 -15.95 1.67
C GLU A 111 23.44 -16.74 0.35
N GLY A 112 24.36 -16.32 -0.51
CA GLY A 112 24.56 -16.92 -1.84
C GLY A 112 23.82 -16.25 -3.00
N GLY A 113 23.14 -15.12 -2.77
CA GLY A 113 22.64 -14.24 -3.84
C GLY A 113 21.46 -14.83 -4.62
N GLY A 114 20.46 -15.31 -3.91
CA GLY A 114 19.18 -15.79 -4.46
C GLY A 114 18.08 -14.72 -4.47
N ASN A 115 16.85 -15.14 -4.16
CA ASN A 115 15.72 -14.24 -3.95
C ASN A 115 15.98 -13.30 -2.76
N GLY A 116 15.26 -12.18 -2.74
CA GLY A 116 15.26 -11.27 -1.60
C GLY A 116 13.84 -10.87 -1.18
N ASP A 117 13.76 -10.19 -0.05
CA ASP A 117 12.53 -9.56 0.44
C ASP A 117 12.75 -8.05 0.50
N VAL A 118 11.91 -7.27 -0.14
CA VAL A 118 11.92 -5.81 -0.02
C VAL A 118 10.74 -5.41 0.86
N SER A 119 11.00 -4.62 1.89
CA SER A 119 9.96 -4.12 2.78
C SER A 119 10.17 -2.64 3.03
N VAL A 120 9.07 -1.89 3.07
CA VAL A 120 9.03 -0.46 3.26
C VAL A 120 7.98 -0.13 4.32
N ARG A 121 8.35 0.77 5.22
CA ARG A 121 7.48 1.36 6.24
C ARG A 121 7.43 2.87 6.01
N VAL A 122 6.23 3.44 6.11
CA VAL A 122 6.01 4.88 5.98
C VAL A 122 5.15 5.36 7.14
N GLU A 123 5.62 6.40 7.81
CA GLU A 123 4.84 7.11 8.82
C GLU A 123 4.21 8.35 8.20
N PHE A 124 2.89 8.44 8.27
CA PHE A 124 2.16 9.66 7.92
C PHE A 124 1.75 10.38 9.21
N ASP A 125 2.07 11.68 9.29
CA ASP A 125 1.48 12.53 10.33
C ASP A 125 0.06 12.88 9.90
N VAL A 126 -0.93 12.32 10.59
CA VAL A 126 -2.36 12.50 10.27
C VAL A 126 -2.99 13.67 11.01
N GLY A 127 -2.17 14.50 11.66
CA GLY A 127 -2.59 15.64 12.45
C GLY A 127 -3.15 15.26 13.82
N GLY A 128 -3.25 16.26 14.70
CA GLY A 128 -3.77 16.06 16.06
C GLY A 128 -2.89 15.18 16.95
N GLY A 129 -1.58 15.12 16.68
CA GLY A 129 -0.64 14.30 17.42
C GLY A 129 -0.84 12.80 17.20
N LYS A 130 -1.15 12.39 15.96
CA LYS A 130 -1.31 10.99 15.59
C LYS A 130 -0.45 10.65 14.39
N ILE A 131 0.18 9.48 14.44
CA ILE A 131 0.93 8.89 13.34
C ILE A 131 0.17 7.66 12.85
N GLU A 132 -0.01 7.54 11.54
CA GLU A 132 -0.43 6.27 10.93
C GLU A 132 0.78 5.62 10.28
N VAL A 133 1.03 4.35 10.62
CA VAL A 133 2.13 3.56 10.10
C VAL A 133 1.59 2.64 9.01
N TRP A 134 2.20 2.70 7.84
CA TRP A 134 1.86 1.89 6.68
C TRP A 134 3.06 1.03 6.30
N GLU A 135 2.81 -0.21 5.92
CA GLU A 135 3.84 -1.14 5.47
C GLU A 135 3.44 -1.82 4.17
N GLY A 136 4.43 -2.01 3.30
CA GLY A 136 4.30 -2.82 2.10
C GLY A 136 5.60 -3.56 1.82
N GLY A 137 5.49 -4.74 1.25
CA GLY A 137 6.65 -5.55 0.93
C GLY A 137 6.34 -6.63 -0.08
N LYS A 138 7.39 -7.18 -0.69
CA LYS A 138 7.28 -8.20 -1.73
C LYS A 138 8.56 -9.05 -1.77
N MET A 139 8.38 -10.34 -2.01
CA MET A 139 9.45 -11.22 -2.45
C MET A 139 9.89 -10.84 -3.86
N VAL A 140 11.20 -10.68 -4.05
CA VAL A 140 11.83 -10.26 -5.29
C VAL A 140 12.73 -11.37 -5.78
N GLU A 141 12.57 -11.72 -7.06
CA GLU A 141 13.42 -12.74 -7.69
C GLU A 141 14.82 -12.19 -7.95
N LYS A 142 15.80 -13.09 -8.03
CA LYS A 142 17.21 -12.72 -8.26
C LYS A 142 17.37 -11.82 -9.49
N GLU A 143 16.65 -12.12 -10.57
CA GLU A 143 16.69 -11.38 -11.82
C GLU A 143 16.19 -9.93 -11.67
N GLU A 144 15.25 -9.68 -10.75
CA GLU A 144 14.77 -8.34 -10.42
C GLU A 144 15.79 -7.58 -9.56
N LEU A 145 16.52 -8.28 -8.69
CA LEU A 145 17.61 -7.72 -7.86
C LEU A 145 18.87 -7.36 -8.67
N GLU A 146 19.17 -8.14 -9.70
CA GLU A 146 20.36 -7.95 -10.56
C GLU A 146 20.05 -7.14 -11.83
N GLY A 147 18.79 -7.14 -12.29
CA GLY A 147 18.37 -6.57 -13.58
C GLY A 147 18.07 -5.07 -13.58
N GLY A 148 17.96 -4.43 -12.42
CA GLY A 148 18.01 -2.98 -12.21
C GLY A 148 17.03 -2.07 -12.98
N LYS A 149 16.07 -2.61 -13.75
CA LYS A 149 15.30 -1.81 -14.72
C LYS A 149 13.78 -2.00 -14.75
N ARG A 150 13.22 -3.05 -14.14
CA ARG A 150 11.76 -3.19 -14.04
C ARG A 150 11.36 -2.90 -12.61
N GLY A 151 10.75 -1.74 -12.39
CA GLY A 151 10.11 -1.48 -11.10
C GLY A 151 8.95 -2.43 -10.88
N PHE A 152 8.56 -2.59 -9.62
CA PHE A 152 7.43 -3.45 -9.23
C PHE A 152 6.60 -2.75 -8.15
N ASP A 153 5.33 -3.12 -8.10
CA ASP A 153 4.42 -2.61 -7.07
C ASP A 153 4.47 -3.51 -5.84
N VAL A 154 4.37 -2.89 -4.67
CA VAL A 154 4.13 -3.54 -3.39
C VAL A 154 2.76 -3.14 -2.88
N ASP A 155 1.95 -4.11 -2.49
CA ASP A 155 0.69 -3.85 -1.82
C ASP A 155 0.95 -3.31 -0.42
N VAL A 156 0.26 -2.24 -0.04
CA VAL A 156 0.47 -1.60 1.26
C VAL A 156 -0.77 -1.71 2.13
N LYS A 157 -0.53 -1.77 3.44
CA LYS A 157 -1.57 -1.80 4.46
C LYS A 157 -1.18 -0.89 5.62
N MET A 158 -2.16 -0.22 6.21
CA MET A 158 -1.99 0.41 7.51
C MET A 158 -1.81 -0.70 8.55
N VAL A 159 -0.75 -0.61 9.34
CA VAL A 159 -0.43 -1.59 10.40
C VAL A 159 -0.66 -1.04 11.80
N GLU A 160 -0.53 0.28 11.98
CA GLU A 160 -0.62 0.88 13.31
C GLU A 160 -1.10 2.33 13.26
N THR A 161 -1.68 2.79 14.38
CA THR A 161 -1.95 4.20 14.64
C THR A 161 -1.45 4.54 16.03
N GLU A 162 -0.44 5.39 16.11
CA GLU A 162 0.22 5.76 17.36
C GLU A 162 -0.14 7.20 17.77
N PRO A 163 -0.34 7.47 19.07
CA PRO A 163 -0.27 8.84 19.58
C PRO A 163 1.19 9.34 19.56
N VAL A 164 1.39 10.61 19.19
CA VAL A 164 2.68 11.32 19.23
C VAL A 164 3.08 11.65 20.67
#